data_AF-A0A7J9VJI3-F1
#
_entry.id   AF-A0A7J9VJI3-F1
#
_cell.length_a   1.000
_cell.length_b   1.000
_cell.length_c   1.000
_cell.angle_alpha   90.00
_cell.angle_beta   90.00
_cell.angle_gamma   90.00
#
_symmetry.space_group_name_H-M   'P 1'
#
loop_
_entity.id
_entity.type
_entity.pdbx_description
1 polymer ?
#
loop_
_entity_poly.entity_id
_entity_poly.type
_entity_poly.pdbx_seq_one_letter_code
_entity_poly.pdbx_strand_id
1 'polypeptide(L)' 'MVEIADSARKHGISDADMLHALRVPLQLVRQGGDRVLYIGADAGGRLLEVVVIDPEGEEPAIIH' A
#
# COMPACT_ATOMS: atom_id res chain seq x y z
N MET A 1 9.65 -7.86 -3.91
CA MET A 1 8.23 -8.26 -4.05
C MET A 1 7.57 -7.81 -2.75
N VAL A 2 6.44 -7.11 -2.79
CA VAL A 2 5.79 -6.64 -1.55
C VAL A 2 4.90 -7.74 -1.00
N GLU A 3 4.98 -8.01 0.30
CA GLU A 3 4.07 -8.90 1.00
C GLU A 3 2.75 -8.17 1.32
N ILE A 4 1.66 -8.91 1.53
CA ILE A 4 0.36 -8.35 1.93
C ILE A 4 -0.07 -9.07 3.20
N ALA A 5 0.04 -8.37 4.32
CA ALA A 5 -0.28 -8.91 5.62
C ALA A 5 -1.79 -9.16 5.77
N ASP A 6 -2.17 -10.13 6.59
CA ASP A 6 -3.58 -10.44 6.87
C ASP A 6 -4.36 -9.27 7.49
N SER A 7 -3.67 -8.30 8.12
CA SER A 7 -4.29 -7.08 8.60
C SER A 7 -4.85 -6.22 7.46
N ALA A 8 -4.14 -6.11 6.33
CA ALA A 8 -4.55 -5.30 5.19
C ALA A 8 -5.86 -5.80 4.57
N ARG A 9 -6.04 -7.13 4.51
CA ARG A 9 -7.26 -7.77 3.95
C ARG A 9 -8.53 -7.47 4.74
N LYS A 10 -8.43 -6.96 5.97
CA LYS A 10 -9.59 -6.59 6.81
C LYS A 10 -10.31 -5.34 6.32
N HIS A 11 -9.73 -4.60 5.37
CA HIS A 11 -10.28 -3.35 4.84
C HIS A 11 -11.18 -3.53 3.61
N GLY A 12 -11.38 -4.77 3.15
CA GLY A 12 -12.26 -5.07 2.02
C GLY A 12 -11.72 -4.60 0.66
N ILE A 13 -10.42 -4.32 0.60
CA ILE A 13 -9.69 -3.98 -0.63
C ILE A 13 -9.02 -5.26 -1.13
N SER A 14 -9.10 -5.51 -2.44
CA SER A 14 -8.47 -6.69 -3.04
C SER A 14 -6.95 -6.54 -3.07
N ASP A 15 -6.23 -7.66 -3.00
CA ASP A 15 -4.76 -7.68 -3.17
C ASP A 15 -4.35 -7.01 -4.50
N ALA A 16 -5.13 -7.18 -5.56
CA ALA A 16 -4.88 -6.56 -6.86
C ALA A 16 -5.00 -5.04 -6.81
N ASP A 17 -6.00 -4.49 -6.11
CA ASP A 17 -6.20 -3.05 -6.00
C ASP A 17 -5.14 -2.39 -5.11
N MET A 18 -4.73 -3.05 -4.03
CA MET A 18 -3.59 -2.60 -3.21
C MET A 18 -2.32 -2.51 -4.04
N LEU A 19 -2.02 -3.55 -4.82
CA LEU A 19 -0.86 -3.57 -5.72
C LEU A 19 -0.97 -2.54 -6.85
N HIS A 20 -2.18 -2.27 -7.33
CA HIS A 20 -2.43 -1.25 -8.35
C HIS A 20 -2.11 0.15 -7.79
N ALA A 21 -2.59 0.46 -6.59
CA ALA A 21 -2.32 1.73 -5.91
C ALA A 21 -0.81 1.95 -5.66
N LEU A 22 -0.06 0.88 -5.33
CA LEU A 22 1.40 0.93 -5.16
C LEU A 22 2.17 1.11 -6.48
N ARG A 23 1.65 0.59 -7.60
CA ARG A 23 2.35 0.59 -8.89
C ARG A 23 2.44 1.98 -9.50
N VAL A 24 1.37 2.77 -9.37
CA VAL A 24 1.28 4.13 -9.90
C VAL A 24 0.72 5.05 -8.81
N PRO A 25 1.52 5.34 -7.76
CA PRO A 25 1.06 6.21 -6.69
C PRO A 25 0.96 7.64 -7.20
N LEU A 26 -0.10 8.32 -6.80
CA LEU A 26 -0.31 9.76 -7.01
C LEU A 26 0.47 10.58 -5.98
N GLN A 27 0.62 10.06 -4.77
CA GLN A 27 1.36 10.70 -3.70
C GLN A 27 1.97 9.68 -2.75
N LEU A 28 3.13 10.03 -2.18
CA LEU A 28 3.77 9.27 -1.10
C LEU A 28 3.88 10.17 0.14
N VAL A 29 3.44 9.66 1.28
CA VAL A 29 3.54 10.37 2.56
C VAL A 29 4.34 9.54 3.53
N ARG A 30 5.55 10.00 3.87
CA ARG A 30 6.36 9.36 4.92
C ARG A 30 5.71 9.58 6.28
N GLN A 31 5.36 8.49 6.95
CA GLN A 31 4.89 8.49 8.32
C GLN A 31 6.07 8.01 9.18
N GLY A 32 6.32 8.66 10.32
CA GLY A 32 7.55 8.44 11.10
C GLY A 32 7.95 6.96 11.27
N GLY A 33 9.26 6.70 11.28
CA GLY A 33 9.79 5.34 11.20
C GLY A 33 9.99 4.90 9.75
N ASP A 34 9.70 3.64 9.46
CA ASP A 34 9.85 2.97 8.16
C ASP A 34 8.53 2.90 7.37
N ARG A 35 7.56 3.74 7.71
CA ARG A 35 6.20 3.69 7.16
C ARG A 35 6.02 4.70 6.04
N VAL A 36 5.43 4.26 4.93
CA VAL A 36 5.04 5.14 3.84
C VAL A 36 3.60 4.84 3.47
N LEU A 37 2.78 5.90 3.47
CA LEU A 37 1.44 5.86 2.91
C LEU A 37 1.51 6.14 1.41
N TYR A 38 1.10 5.17 0.61
CA TYR A 38 0.92 5.26 -0.83
C TYR A 38 -0.53 5.67 -1.09
N ILE A 39 -0.71 6.84 -1.69
CA ILE A 39 -2.02 7.29 -2.17
C ILE A 39 -2.07 7.01 -3.66
N GLY A 40 -2.90 6.06 -4.07
CA GLY A 40 -3.07 5.64 -5.46
C GLY A 40 -4.56 5.47 -5.79
N ALA A 41 -4.85 4.89 -6.95
CA ALA A 41 -6.21 4.52 -7.32
C ALA A 41 -6.36 2.99 -7.39
N ASP A 42 -7.59 2.49 -7.25
CA ASP A 42 -7.96 1.14 -7.68
C ASP A 42 -8.17 1.08 -9.21
N ALA A 43 -8.55 -0.08 -9.73
CA ALA A 43 -8.83 -0.25 -11.16
C ALA A 43 -10.02 0.59 -11.68
N GLY A 44 -10.90 1.07 -10.79
CA GLY A 44 -12.05 1.93 -11.10
C GLY A 44 -11.75 3.42 -10.96
N GLY A 45 -10.55 3.81 -10.55
CA GLY A 45 -10.17 5.21 -10.32
C GLY A 45 -10.54 5.75 -8.93
N ARG A 46 -11.05 4.92 -8.02
CA ARG A 46 -11.29 5.32 -6.63
C ARG A 46 -9.96 5.45 -5.90
N LEU A 47 -9.77 6.54 -5.17
CA LEU A 47 -8.57 6.74 -4.38
C LEU A 47 -8.49 5.74 -3.22
N LEU A 48 -7.30 5.16 -3.06
CA LEU A 48 -6.92 4.25 -1.98
C LEU A 48 -5.71 4.81 -1.23
N GLU A 49 -5.70 4.55 0.06
CA GLU A 49 -4.62 4.81 0.99
C GLU A 49 -4.06 3.46 1.43
N VAL A 50 -2.81 3.17 1.08
CA VAL A 50 -2.16 1.89 1.38
C VAL A 50 -0.87 2.12 2.15
N VAL A 51 -0.75 1.55 3.35
CA VAL A 51 0.43 1.73 4.20
C VAL A 51 1.41 0.57 3.98
N VAL A 52 2.63 0.94 3.62
CA VAL A 52 3.75 0.01 3.43
C VAL A 52 4.79 0.25 4.52
N ILE A 53 5.23 -0.83 5.18
CA ILE A 53 6.43 -0.84 6.04
C ILE A 53 7.64 -1.31 5.24
N ASP A 54 8.82 -0.89 5.67
CA ASP A 54 10.11 -1.21 5.05
C ASP A 54 10.13 -1.09 3.50
N PRO A 55 9.57 -0.02 2.90
CA PRO A 55 9.41 0.07 1.44
C PRO A 55 10.72 0.10 0.66
N GLU A 56 11.83 0.40 1.33
CA GLU A 56 13.19 0.49 0.76
C GLU A 56 14.11 -0.64 1.26
N GLY A 57 13.63 -1.54 2.12
CA GLY A 57 14.42 -2.64 2.68
C GLY A 57 14.15 -3.99 2.04
N GLU A 58 14.43 -5.06 2.80
CA GLU A 58 14.43 -6.44 2.30
C GLU A 58 13.03 -7.08 2.38
N GLU A 59 12.17 -6.61 3.28
CA GLU A 59 10.88 -7.23 3.59
C GLU A 59 9.72 -6.19 3.53
N PRO A 60 9.51 -5.54 2.37
CA PRO A 60 8.44 -4.56 2.26
C PRO A 60 7.06 -5.25 2.37
N ALA A 61 6.17 -4.71 3.21
CA ALA A 61 4.86 -5.31 3.45
C ALA A 61 3.74 -4.26 3.53
N ILE A 62 2.60 -4.59 2.90
CA ILE A 62 1.36 -3.84 3.02
C ILE A 62 0.66 -4.27 4.31
N ILE A 63 0.40 -3.31 5.21
CA ILE A 63 -0.20 -3.58 6.52
C ILE A 63 -1.61 -3.00 6.68
N HIS A 64 -2.01 -2.07 5.82
CA HIS A 64 -3.29 -1.37 5.83
C HIS A 64 -3.65 -0.91 4.42
#